data_AF-A0A5C9EPZ4-F1
#
_entry.id   AF-A0A5C9EPZ4-F1
#
_cell.length_a   1.000
_cell.length_b   1.000
_cell.length_c   1.000
_cell.angle_alpha   90.00
_cell.angle_beta   90.00
_cell.angle_gamma   90.00
#
_symmetry.space_group_name_H-M   'P 1'
#
loop_
_entity.id
_entity.type
_entity.pdbx_description
1 polymer ?
#
loop_
_entity_poly.entity_id
_entity_poly.type
_entity_poly.pdbx_seq_one_letter_code
_entity_poly.pdbx_strand_id
1 'polypeptide(L)'
;MNSNINLPKDEISVAAYYVWQQNKDYSTLCWELAERQMFLEQGFAIPSQTIISKRAEKIFDIRPPYDVLCWLIGELNLFIDKMNTQKTQITQLPK
;
A
#
# COMPACT_ATOMS: atom_id res chain seq x y z
N MET A 1 9.02 -0.95 -14.69
CA MET A 1 9.54 -1.97 -13.75
C MET A 1 8.58 -3.15 -13.80
N ASN A 2 8.96 -4.26 -14.43
CA ASN A 2 8.16 -5.48 -14.46
C ASN A 2 8.62 -6.40 -13.33
N SER A 3 8.13 -6.13 -12.12
CA SER A 3 8.23 -7.05 -11.00
C SER A 3 6.91 -7.81 -10.94
N ASN A 4 6.84 -8.99 -11.55
CA ASN A 4 5.70 -9.92 -11.37
C ASN A 4 5.77 -10.48 -9.94
N ILE A 5 5.51 -9.64 -8.94
CA ILE A 5 5.36 -10.07 -7.55
C ILE A 5 3.99 -10.72 -7.46
N ASN A 6 3.98 -12.04 -7.38
CA ASN A 6 2.77 -12.77 -7.03
C ASN A 6 2.53 -12.60 -5.52
N LEU A 7 1.42 -11.96 -5.15
CA LEU A 7 0.97 -11.85 -3.77
C LEU A 7 -0.14 -12.89 -3.54
N PRO A 8 0.11 -13.93 -2.72
CA PRO A 8 -0.91 -14.90 -2.36
C PRO A 8 -2.11 -14.21 -1.68
N LYS A 9 -3.34 -14.59 -2.07
CA LYS A 9 -4.57 -13.95 -1.57
C LYS A 9 -4.76 -14.14 -0.06
N ASP A 10 -4.29 -15.26 0.48
CA ASP A 10 -4.27 -15.56 1.91
C ASP A 10 -3.34 -14.61 2.67
N GLU A 11 -2.15 -14.31 2.13
CA GLU A 11 -1.27 -13.29 2.71
C GLU A 11 -1.93 -11.90 2.69
N ILE A 12 -2.56 -11.52 1.56
CA ILE A 12 -3.28 -10.23 1.45
C ILE A 12 -4.43 -10.19 2.46
N SER A 13 -5.18 -11.28 2.60
CA SER A 13 -6.28 -11.37 3.57
C SER A 13 -5.79 -11.17 5.01
N VAL A 14 -4.66 -11.76 5.38
CA VAL A 14 -4.05 -11.57 6.71
C VAL A 14 -3.59 -10.12 6.90
N ALA A 15 -2.93 -9.54 5.90
CA ALA A 15 -2.51 -8.14 5.95
C ALA A 15 -3.70 -7.17 6.07
N ALA A 16 -4.76 -7.41 5.30
CA ALA A 16 -5.99 -6.63 5.32
C ALA A 16 -6.70 -6.73 6.68
N TYR A 17 -6.71 -7.91 7.30
CA TYR A 17 -7.22 -8.11 8.64
C TYR A 17 -6.50 -7.23 9.67
N TYR A 18 -5.17 -7.14 9.61
CA TYR A 18 -4.40 -6.26 10.49
C TYR A 18 -4.67 -4.78 10.24
N VAL A 19 -5.02 -4.37 9.02
CA VAL A 19 -5.49 -3.00 8.74
C VAL A 19 -6.86 -2.77 9.39
N TRP A 20 -7.80 -3.69 9.18
CA TRP A 20 -9.14 -3.62 9.76
C TRP A 20 -9.12 -3.56 11.29
N GLN A 21 -8.27 -4.36 11.95
CA GLN A 21 -8.13 -4.39 13.41
C GLN A 21 -7.71 -3.04 14.01
N GLN A 22 -7.05 -2.17 13.25
CA GLN A 22 -6.70 -0.83 13.71
C GLN A 22 -7.91 0.10 13.83
N ASN A 23 -9.07 -0.30 13.28
CA ASN A 23 -10.37 0.37 13.40
C ASN A 23 -10.29 1.87 13.10
N LYS A 24 -9.55 2.22 12.05
CA LYS A 24 -9.40 3.60 11.59
C LYS A 24 -10.69 4.07 10.95
N ASP A 25 -10.96 5.36 11.03
CA ASP A 25 -12.08 5.94 10.31
C ASP A 25 -11.87 5.85 8.78
N TYR A 26 -12.97 5.95 8.05
CA TYR A 26 -12.99 5.81 6.60
C TYR A 26 -12.07 6.82 5.88
N SER A 27 -12.03 8.08 6.34
CA SER A 27 -11.22 9.11 5.70
C SER A 27 -9.73 8.86 5.88
N THR A 28 -9.34 8.34 7.05
CA THR A 28 -7.97 7.88 7.32
C THR A 28 -7.59 6.72 6.42
N LEU A 29 -8.47 5.74 6.17
CA LEU A 29 -8.18 4.67 5.22
C LEU A 29 -8.03 5.18 3.78
N CYS A 30 -8.84 6.14 3.35
CA CYS A 30 -8.65 6.78 2.04
C CYS A 30 -7.28 7.46 1.93
N TRP A 31 -6.84 8.15 3.00
CA TRP A 31 -5.52 8.77 3.07
C TRP A 31 -4.39 7.74 3.00
N GLU A 32 -4.47 6.67 3.78
CA GLU A 32 -3.45 5.61 3.81
C GLU A 32 -3.31 4.88 2.48
N LEU A 33 -4.44 4.60 1.82
CA LEU A 33 -4.43 4.03 0.49
C LEU A 33 -3.79 4.99 -0.52
N ALA A 34 -4.15 6.27 -0.47
CA ALA A 34 -3.58 7.30 -1.34
C ALA A 34 -2.06 7.42 -1.16
N GLU A 35 -1.58 7.47 0.08
CA GLU A 35 -0.15 7.56 0.39
C GLU A 35 0.64 6.41 -0.25
N ARG A 36 0.16 5.17 -0.09
CA ARG A 36 0.81 3.97 -0.67
C ARG A 36 0.78 3.97 -2.19
N GLN A 37 -0.35 4.32 -2.80
CA GLN A 37 -0.47 4.43 -4.25
C GLN A 37 0.52 5.46 -4.81
N MET A 38 0.59 6.66 -4.19
CA MET A 38 1.48 7.73 -4.64
C MET A 38 2.95 7.38 -4.41
N PHE A 39 3.28 6.72 -3.29
CA PHE A 39 4.63 6.22 -3.05
C PHE A 39 5.11 5.27 -4.15
N LEU A 40 4.24 4.36 -4.62
CA LEU A 40 4.56 3.45 -5.72
C LEU A 40 4.62 4.17 -7.08
N GLU A 41 3.66 5.04 -7.39
CA GLU A 41 3.63 5.80 -8.64
C GLU A 41 4.84 6.73 -8.79
N GLN A 42 5.38 7.24 -7.67
CA GLN A 42 6.59 8.07 -7.64
C GLN A 42 7.88 7.25 -7.52
N GLY A 43 7.83 5.93 -7.73
CA GLY A 43 9.02 5.09 -7.75
C GLY A 43 9.69 4.95 -6.38
N PHE A 44 8.89 4.76 -5.32
CA PHE A 44 9.32 4.63 -3.92
C PHE A 44 9.89 5.94 -3.33
N ALA A 45 9.49 7.10 -3.85
CA ALA A 45 9.76 8.40 -3.25
C ALA A 45 8.61 8.84 -2.33
N ILE A 46 8.92 9.54 -1.24
CA ILE A 46 7.91 10.04 -0.29
C ILE A 46 7.04 11.10 -1.00
N PRO A 47 5.73 10.88 -1.15
CA PRO A 47 4.86 11.83 -1.82
C PRO A 47 4.57 13.05 -0.93
N SER A 48 4.34 14.21 -1.56
CA SER A 48 3.95 15.42 -0.83
C SER A 48 2.51 15.31 -0.31
N GLN A 49 2.22 15.95 0.82
CA GLN A 49 0.88 15.96 1.42
C GLN A 49 -0.20 16.45 0.44
N THR A 50 0.10 17.45 -0.39
CA THR A 50 -0.83 17.95 -1.41
C THR A 50 -1.23 16.89 -2.42
N ILE A 51 -0.28 16.03 -2.83
CA ILE A 51 -0.56 14.94 -3.79
C ILE A 51 -1.38 13.84 -3.10
N ILE A 52 -1.03 13.48 -1.86
CA ILE A 52 -1.79 12.50 -1.07
C ILE A 52 -3.23 12.97 -0.87
N SER A 53 -3.44 14.22 -0.46
CA SER A 53 -4.78 14.80 -0.24
C SER A 53 -5.66 14.69 -1.48
N LYS A 54 -5.16 15.16 -2.64
CA LYS A 54 -5.90 15.10 -3.91
C LYS A 54 -6.27 13.67 -4.32
N ARG A 55 -5.42 12.69 -3.99
CA ARG A 55 -5.70 11.28 -4.28
C ARG A 55 -6.68 10.69 -3.28
N ALA A 56 -6.55 11.02 -2.00
CA ALA A 56 -7.46 10.59 -0.94
C ALA A 56 -8.88 11.10 -1.19
N GLU A 57 -9.04 12.36 -1.59
CA GLU A 57 -10.33 12.95 -2.01
C GLU A 57 -10.98 12.13 -3.13
N LYS A 58 -10.22 11.79 -4.18
CA LYS A 58 -10.73 10.95 -5.28
C LYS A 58 -11.18 9.56 -4.81
N ILE A 59 -10.43 8.94 -3.90
CA ILE A 59 -10.80 7.64 -3.34
C ILE A 59 -12.08 7.78 -2.51
N PHE A 60 -12.17 8.82 -1.68
CA PHE A 60 -13.33 9.11 -0.86
C PHE A 60 -14.59 9.30 -1.72
N ASP A 61 -14.47 10.03 -2.83
CA ASP A 61 -15.58 10.31 -3.76
C ASP A 61 -16.10 9.05 -4.47
N ILE A 62 -15.22 8.09 -4.78
CA ILE A 62 -15.60 6.79 -5.37
C ILE A 62 -16.36 5.92 -4.36
N ARG A 63 -16.19 6.17 -3.05
CA ARG A 63 -16.83 5.44 -1.95
C ARG A 63 -16.64 3.91 -1.99
N PRO A 64 -15.40 3.38 -2.17
CA PRO A 64 -15.17 1.94 -2.04
C PRO A 64 -15.63 1.43 -0.67
N PRO A 65 -16.13 0.19 -0.56
CA PRO A 65 -16.42 -0.43 0.72
C PRO A 65 -15.20 -0.44 1.66
N TYR A 66 -15.45 -0.40 2.98
CA TYR A 66 -14.40 -0.33 4.00
C TYR A 66 -13.44 -1.53 3.95
N ASP A 67 -13.98 -2.73 3.78
CA ASP A 67 -13.22 -3.98 3.62
C ASP A 67 -12.36 -3.96 2.35
N VAL A 68 -12.86 -3.39 1.26
CA VAL A 68 -12.07 -3.17 0.03
C VAL A 68 -10.92 -2.21 0.27
N LEU A 69 -11.11 -1.14 1.04
CA LEU A 69 -10.00 -0.25 1.44
C LEU A 69 -8.94 -1.02 2.24
N CYS A 70 -9.36 -1.80 3.25
CA CYS A 70 -8.44 -2.62 4.03
C CYS A 70 -7.67 -3.63 3.16
N TRP A 71 -8.36 -4.27 2.21
CA TRP A 71 -7.77 -5.20 1.25
C TRP A 71 -6.66 -4.53 0.43
N LEU A 72 -6.97 -3.40 -0.21
CA LEU A 72 -6.02 -2.69 -1.07
C LEU A 72 -4.83 -2.16 -0.26
N ILE A 73 -5.05 -1.64 0.95
CA ILE A 73 -3.96 -1.20 1.83
C ILE A 73 -3.06 -2.39 2.20
N GLY A 74 -3.65 -3.53 2.57
CA GLY A 74 -2.92 -4.75 2.89
C GLY A 74 -2.07 -5.28 1.73
N GLU A 75 -2.64 -5.29 0.53
CA GLU A 75 -1.94 -5.68 -0.70
C GLU A 75 -0.73 -4.77 -0.96
N LEU A 76 -0.90 -3.45 -0.89
CA LEU A 76 0.18 -2.50 -1.12
C LEU A 76 1.27 -2.57 -0.05
N ASN A 77 0.90 -2.79 1.22
CA ASN A 77 1.88 -3.02 2.30
C ASN A 77 2.77 -4.22 1.97
N LEU A 78 2.18 -5.37 1.65
CA LEU A 78 2.92 -6.58 1.30
C LEU A 78 3.80 -6.38 0.07
N PHE A 79 3.29 -5.69 -0.95
CA PHE A 79 4.07 -5.38 -2.14
C PHE A 79 5.31 -4.55 -1.78
N ILE A 80 5.14 -3.48 -1.00
CA ILE A 80 6.23 -2.59 -0.57
C ILE A 80 7.24 -3.37 0.28
N ASP A 81 6.79 -4.19 1.22
CA ASP A 81 7.65 -4.98 2.10
C ASP A 81 8.47 -6.01 1.31
N LYS A 82 7.86 -6.71 0.35
CA LYS A 82 8.58 -7.66 -0.52
C LYS A 82 9.59 -6.94 -1.42
N MET A 83 9.27 -5.75 -1.92
CA MET A 83 10.21 -4.93 -2.70
C MET A 83 11.40 -4.45 -1.87
N ASN A 84 11.17 -4.04 -0.63
CA ASN A 84 12.24 -3.64 0.29
C ASN A 84 13.14 -4.83 0.68
N THR A 85 12.54 -5.99 0.96
CA THR A 85 13.29 -7.22 1.28
C THR A 85 14.20 -7.66 0.13
N GLN A 86 13.74 -7.54 -1.12
CA GLN A 86 14.57 -7.86 -2.30
C GLN A 86 15.76 -6.90 -2.45
N LYS A 87 15.57 -5.59 -2.22
CA LYS A 87 16.67 -4.60 -2.27
C LYS A 87 17.79 -4.92 -1.26
N THR A 88 17.44 -5.46 -0.09
CA THR A 88 18.42 -5.83 0.95
C THR A 88 19.26 -7.05 0.54
N GLN A 89 18.69 -8.02 -0.17
CA GLN A 89 19.40 -9.24 -0.58
C GLN A 89 20.42 -9.01 -1.71
N ILE A 90 20.23 -8.02 -2.58
CA ILE A 90 21.18 -7.68 -3.66
C ILE A 90 22.43 -6.93 -3.15
N THR A 91 22.40 -6.43 -1.91
CA THR A 91 23.51 -5.66 -1.30
C THR A 91 24.45 -6.54 -0.47
N GLN A 92 24.15 -7.84 -0.35
CA GLN A 92 25.00 -8.82 0.34
C GLN A 92 25.48 -9.91 -0.63
N LEU A 93 26.22 -9.51 -1.67
CA LEU A 93 27.11 -10.43 -2.39
C LEU A 93 28.52 -10.25 -1.80
N PRO A 94 29.18 -11.28 -1.24
CA PRO A 94 30.58 -11.16 -0.86
C PRO A 94 31.42 -10.92 -2.12
N LYS A 95 32.29 -9.91 -2.06
CA LYS A 95 33.37 -9.71 -3.03
C LYS A 95 34.37 -10.86 -2.96
#